data_AF-A0A100YVD4-F1
#
_entry.id   AF-A0A100YVD4-F1
#
_cell.length_a   1.000
_cell.length_b   1.000
_cell.length_c   1.000
_cell.angle_alpha   90.00
_cell.angle_beta   90.00
_cell.angle_gamma   90.00
#
_symmetry.space_group_name_H-M   'P 1'
#
loop_
_entity.id
_entity.type
_entity.pdbx_description
1 polymer ?
#
loop_
_entity_poly.entity_id
_entity_poly.type
_entity_poly.pdbx_seq_one_letter_code
_entity_poly.pdbx_strand_id
1 'polypeptide(L)'
;MAGVTFNIDTEELRSLAQTASQLNDSLTDAEAQLNAITVHNDWYCSERTRINQYTLENRMLATTLQSNAEAFYNAVKQSSDLADEAEQRYIQQQGNLDDVIATIVNAVPAIEGTSTVDTPNIADFSNMILY
;
A
#
# COMPACT_ATOMS: atom_id res chain seq x y z
N MET A 1 -14.20 -5.15 -24.04
CA MET A 1 -14.11 -4.23 -22.89
C MET A 1 -12.66 -4.16 -22.48
N ALA A 2 -12.05 -2.97 -22.48
CA ALA A 2 -10.66 -2.80 -22.09
C ALA A 2 -10.56 -3.10 -20.59
N GLY A 3 -10.00 -4.26 -20.24
CA GLY A 3 -9.58 -4.54 -18.87
C GLY A 3 -8.50 -3.53 -18.53
N VAL A 4 -8.81 -2.57 -17.67
CA VAL A 4 -7.79 -1.75 -17.03
C VAL A 4 -7.03 -2.72 -16.14
N THR A 5 -5.89 -3.24 -16.62
CA THR A 5 -4.91 -3.92 -15.78
C THR A 5 -4.34 -2.86 -14.85
N PHE A 6 -4.96 -2.74 -13.68
CA PHE A 6 -4.43 -1.95 -12.58
C PHE A 6 -3.25 -2.75 -12.01
N ASN A 7 -2.10 -2.66 -12.68
CA ASN A 7 -0.84 -3.24 -12.20
C ASN A 7 -0.34 -2.35 -11.05
N ILE A 8 -1.00 -2.48 -9.89
CA ILE A 8 -0.46 -1.97 -8.64
C ILE A 8 0.78 -2.81 -8.36
N ASP A 9 1.93 -2.19 -8.39
CA ASP A 9 3.13 -2.80 -7.82
C ASP A 9 2.96 -2.78 -6.29
N THR A 10 2.49 -3.90 -5.75
CA THR A 10 2.25 -4.08 -4.31
C THR A 10 3.55 -3.91 -3.52
N GLU A 11 4.70 -4.21 -4.13
CA GLU A 11 6.00 -4.04 -3.50
C GLU A 11 6.40 -2.56 -3.43
N GLU A 12 6.16 -1.77 -4.47
CA GLU A 12 6.33 -0.31 -4.44
C GLU A 12 5.44 0.35 -3.38
N LEU A 13 4.18 -0.10 -3.23
CA LEU A 13 3.28 0.40 -2.19
C LEU A 13 3.77 0.08 -0.78
N ARG A 14 4.26 -1.15 -0.54
CA ARG A 14 4.84 -1.54 0.75
C ARG A 14 6.08 -0.71 1.08
N SER A 15 6.95 -0.49 0.09
CA SER A 15 8.13 0.37 0.22
C SER A 15 7.74 1.82 0.54
N LEU A 16 6.71 2.34 -0.12
CA LEU A 16 6.18 3.67 0.15
C LEU A 16 5.58 3.78 1.56
N ALA A 17 4.85 2.75 2.02
CA ALA A 17 4.30 2.68 3.37
C ALA A 17 5.40 2.70 4.45
N GLN A 18 6.48 1.94 4.24
CA GLN A 18 7.64 1.95 5.14
C GLN A 18 8.31 3.32 5.18
N THR A 19 8.53 3.94 4.01
CA THR A 19 9.13 5.28 3.90
C THR A 19 8.25 6.32 4.61
N ALA A 20 6.93 6.28 4.39
CA ALA A 20 5.98 7.17 5.04
C ALA A 20 5.96 7.01 6.56
N SER A 21 6.09 5.77 7.07
CA SER A 21 6.20 5.51 8.52
C SER A 21 7.45 6.17 9.11
N GLN A 22 8.62 5.97 8.49
CA GLN A 22 9.89 6.54 8.98
C GLN A 22 9.88 8.08 8.97
N LEU A 23 9.29 8.67 7.93
CA LEU A 23 9.10 10.12 7.84
C LEU A 23 8.16 10.64 8.93
N ASN A 24 7.07 9.93 9.20
CA ASN A 24 6.14 10.30 10.26
C ASN A 24 6.83 10.28 11.64
N ASP A 25 7.58 9.23 11.95
CA ASP A 25 8.33 9.12 13.20
C ASP A 25 9.37 10.26 13.35
N SER A 26 10.10 10.56 12.27
CA SER A 26 11.08 11.65 12.25
C SER A 26 10.43 13.03 12.48
N LEU A 27 9.21 13.23 11.96
CA LEU A 27 8.46 14.47 12.16
C LEU A 27 7.90 14.57 13.57
N THR A 28 7.46 13.46 14.17
CA THR A 28 7.08 13.41 15.59
C THR A 28 8.25 13.79 16.50
N ASP A 29 9.45 13.27 16.24
CA ASP A 29 10.66 13.63 16.99
C ASP A 29 11.01 15.12 16.84
N ALA A 30 10.93 15.65 15.61
CA ALA A 30 11.20 17.06 15.34
C ALA A 30 10.18 17.98 16.02
N GLU A 31 8.90 17.61 16.01
CA GLU A 31 7.85 18.35 16.71
C GLU A 31 8.12 18.38 18.23
N ALA A 32 8.48 17.24 18.82
CA ALA A 32 8.81 17.15 20.24
C ALA A 32 9.98 18.07 20.61
N GLN A 33 11.02 18.13 19.78
CA GLN A 33 12.16 19.03 19.98
C GLN A 33 11.76 20.51 19.90
N LEU A 34 10.94 20.91 18.92
CA LEU A 34 10.45 22.28 18.78
C LEU A 34 9.52 22.68 19.93
N ASN A 35 8.70 21.75 20.40
CA ASN A 35 7.84 21.98 21.56
C ASN A 35 8.65 22.13 22.86
N ALA A 36 9.83 21.54 22.96
CA ALA A 36 10.73 21.73 24.10
C ALA A 36 11.40 23.11 24.15
N ILE A 37 11.49 23.85 23.04
CA ILE A 37 12.11 25.19 22.99
C ILE A 37 11.22 26.20 23.71
N THR A 38 11.59 26.64 24.91
CA THR A 38 10.80 27.58 25.71
C THR A 38 10.75 28.99 25.12
N VAL A 39 9.66 29.72 25.38
CA VAL A 39 9.67 31.19 25.21
C VAL A 39 10.45 31.82 26.35
N HIS A 40 11.25 32.84 26.04
CA HIS A 40 12.18 33.46 26.98
C HIS A 40 11.69 34.84 27.39
N ASN A 41 10.81 34.92 28.38
CA ASN A 41 10.24 36.19 28.86
C ASN A 41 11.22 37.02 29.70
N ASP A 42 12.19 36.33 30.29
CA ASP A 42 13.25 36.82 31.17
C ASP A 42 14.42 37.48 30.41
N TRP A 43 14.46 37.36 29.09
CA TRP A 43 15.50 38.00 28.29
C TRP A 43 15.28 39.51 28.23
N TYR A 44 16.36 40.28 28.38
CA TYR A 44 16.33 41.75 28.37
C TYR A 44 16.78 42.37 27.02
N CYS A 45 16.90 41.56 25.96
CA CYS A 45 17.32 42.02 24.64
C CYS A 45 16.15 42.52 23.78
N SER A 46 16.45 43.37 22.80
CA SER A 46 15.48 43.93 21.85
C SER A 46 14.83 42.87 20.96
N GLU A 47 15.54 41.78 20.68
CA GLU A 47 15.12 40.73 19.76
C GLU A 47 14.15 39.73 20.40
N ARG A 48 14.02 39.73 21.73
CA ARG A 48 13.23 38.74 22.50
C ARG A 48 11.85 38.49 21.92
N THR A 49 11.09 39.56 21.69
CA THR A 49 9.71 39.45 21.21
C THR A 49 9.65 38.71 19.88
N ARG A 50 10.61 38.99 18.98
CA ARG A 50 10.68 38.37 17.66
C ARG A 50 11.13 36.91 17.74
N ILE A 51 12.08 36.58 18.63
CA ILE A 51 12.51 35.19 18.88
C ILE A 51 11.35 34.35 19.45
N ASN A 52 10.62 34.89 20.42
CA ASN A 52 9.45 34.21 21.00
C ASN A 52 8.36 34.02 19.95
N GLN A 53 8.12 35.02 19.09
CA GLN A 53 7.18 34.90 17.99
C GLN A 53 7.57 33.77 17.02
N TYR A 54 8.82 33.75 16.56
CA TYR A 54 9.29 32.66 15.69
C TYR A 54 9.23 31.29 16.37
N THR A 55 9.47 31.22 17.67
CA THR A 55 9.33 29.98 18.44
C THR A 55 7.89 29.46 18.39
N LEU A 56 6.91 30.34 18.59
CA LEU A 56 5.49 29.99 18.53
C LEU A 56 5.03 29.62 17.12
N GLU A 57 5.45 30.38 16.11
CA GLU A 57 5.15 30.11 14.70
C GLU A 57 5.72 28.76 14.25
N ASN A 58 6.98 28.47 14.61
CA ASN A 58 7.63 27.20 14.27
C ASN A 58 6.94 26.01 14.94
N ARG A 59 6.50 26.14 16.21
CA ARG A 59 5.72 25.10 16.89
C ARG A 59 4.41 24.82 16.18
N MET A 60 3.67 25.88 15.82
CA MET A 60 2.41 25.73 15.09
C MET A 60 2.62 25.02 13.75
N LEU A 61 3.65 25.42 12.99
CA LEU A 61 3.99 24.81 11.71
C LEU A 61 4.37 23.32 11.88
N ALA A 62 5.14 22.99 12.92
CA ALA A 62 5.55 21.62 13.20
C ALA A 62 4.35 20.70 13.50
N THR A 63 3.41 21.16 14.34
CA THR A 63 2.17 20.41 14.63
C THR A 63 1.33 20.19 13.37
N THR A 64 1.22 21.20 12.48
CA THR A 64 0.53 21.02 11.19
C THR A 64 1.24 20.00 10.29
N LEU A 65 2.58 20.05 10.22
CA LEU A 65 3.35 19.10 9.42
C LEU A 65 3.21 17.66 9.94
N GLN A 66 3.26 17.47 11.26
CA GLN A 66 3.06 16.15 11.88
C GLN A 66 1.66 15.60 11.55
N SER A 67 0.61 16.41 11.73
CA SER A 67 -0.76 15.97 11.45
C SER A 67 -0.97 15.58 9.98
N ASN A 68 -0.36 16.33 9.05
CA ASN A 68 -0.41 16.00 7.63
C ASN A 68 0.38 14.72 7.30
N ALA A 69 1.54 14.52 7.92
CA ALA A 69 2.34 13.33 7.73
C ALA A 69 1.66 12.07 8.25
N GLU A 70 1.00 12.16 9.41
CA GLU A 70 0.22 11.07 9.98
C GLU A 70 -0.97 10.70 9.07
N ALA A 71 -1.69 11.69 8.56
CA ALA A 71 -2.77 11.48 7.60
C ALA A 71 -2.28 10.81 6.31
N PHE A 72 -1.14 11.27 5.77
CA PHE A 72 -0.52 10.67 4.59
C PHE A 72 -0.09 9.22 4.83
N TYR A 73 0.62 8.96 5.93
CA TYR A 73 1.04 7.62 6.31
C TYR A 73 -0.16 6.66 6.43
N ASN A 74 -1.22 7.08 7.13
CA ASN A 74 -2.43 6.26 7.29
C ASN A 74 -3.10 5.94 5.94
N ALA A 75 -3.16 6.90 5.01
CA ALA A 75 -3.73 6.68 3.67
C ALA A 75 -2.88 5.70 2.83
N VAL A 76 -1.55 5.82 2.89
CA VAL A 76 -0.64 4.90 2.20
C VAL A 76 -0.72 3.51 2.81
N LYS A 77 -0.74 3.41 4.15
CA LYS A 77 -0.86 2.14 4.86
C LYS A 77 -2.16 1.43 4.52
N GLN A 78 -3.29 2.14 4.56
CA GLN A 78 -4.58 1.59 4.16
C GLN A 78 -4.57 1.10 2.71
N SER A 79 -3.94 1.85 1.80
CA SER A 79 -3.82 1.47 0.39
C SER A 79 -2.97 0.21 0.20
N SER A 80 -1.87 0.09 0.95
CA SER A 80 -1.04 -1.12 0.98
C SER A 80 -1.83 -2.33 1.50
N ASP A 81 -2.56 -2.17 2.60
CA ASP A 81 -3.34 -3.27 3.20
C ASP A 81 -4.46 -3.74 2.27
N LEU A 82 -5.16 -2.81 1.59
CA LEU A 82 -6.17 -3.16 0.58
C LEU A 82 -5.56 -3.87 -0.63
N ALA A 83 -4.35 -3.49 -1.04
CA ALA A 83 -3.65 -4.14 -2.15
C ALA A 83 -3.21 -5.56 -1.76
N ASP A 84 -2.71 -5.76 -0.53
CA ASP A 84 -2.37 -7.08 0.02
C ASP A 84 -3.62 -7.98 0.11
N GLU A 85 -4.75 -7.45 0.58
CA GLU A 85 -6.02 -8.19 0.61
C GLU A 85 -6.50 -8.59 -0.79
N ALA A 86 -6.37 -7.69 -1.76
CA ALA A 86 -6.74 -7.97 -3.15
C ALA A 86 -5.85 -9.06 -3.76
N GLU A 87 -4.54 -9.00 -3.51
CA GLU A 87 -3.56 -9.99 -3.96
C GLU A 87 -3.87 -11.38 -3.37
N GLN A 88 -4.14 -11.46 -2.07
CA GLN A 88 -4.52 -12.72 -1.41
C GLN A 88 -5.81 -13.31 -1.98
N ARG A 89 -6.84 -12.49 -2.21
CA ARG A 89 -8.09 -12.95 -2.83
C ARG A 89 -7.86 -13.47 -4.24
N TYR A 90 -6.99 -12.83 -5.01
CA TYR A 90 -6.64 -13.27 -6.35
C TYR A 90 -5.93 -14.64 -6.35
N ILE A 91 -4.95 -14.83 -5.45
CA ILE A 91 -4.25 -16.10 -5.27
C ILE A 91 -5.21 -17.22 -4.85
N GLN A 92 -6.12 -16.95 -3.90
CA GLN A 92 -7.12 -17.93 -3.45
C GLN A 92 -8.10 -18.32 -4.57
N GLN A 93 -8.50 -17.36 -5.42
CA GLN A 93 -9.37 -17.65 -6.56
C GLN A 93 -8.67 -18.51 -7.61
N GLN A 94 -7.38 -18.27 -7.89
CA GLN A 94 -6.61 -19.11 -8.80
C GLN A 94 -6.35 -20.51 -8.24
N GLY A 95 -5.97 -20.64 -6.96
CA GLY A 95 -5.77 -21.94 -6.33
C GLY A 95 -7.04 -22.81 -6.36
N ASN A 96 -8.21 -22.21 -6.13
CA ASN A 96 -9.49 -22.91 -6.27
C ASN A 96 -9.81 -23.26 -7.73
N LEU A 97 -9.43 -22.42 -8.69
CA LEU A 97 -9.59 -22.72 -10.12
C LEU A 97 -8.73 -23.92 -10.54
N ASP A 98 -7.48 -23.99 -10.09
CA ASP A 98 -6.59 -25.13 -10.34
C ASP A 98 -7.14 -26.42 -9.72
N ASP A 99 -7.70 -26.36 -8.51
CA ASP A 99 -8.35 -27.51 -7.85
C ASP A 99 -9.64 -27.95 -8.57
N VAL A 100 -10.44 -27.01 -9.08
CA VAL A 100 -11.62 -27.31 -9.91
C VAL A 100 -11.21 -27.93 -11.24
N ILE A 101 -10.17 -27.40 -11.90
CA ILE A 101 -9.60 -27.99 -13.12
C ILE A 101 -9.08 -29.39 -12.83
N ALA A 102 -8.33 -29.58 -11.73
CA ALA A 102 -7.83 -30.89 -11.32
C ALA A 102 -8.98 -31.88 -11.02
N THR A 103 -10.07 -31.41 -10.42
CA THR A 103 -11.25 -32.23 -10.15
C THR A 103 -11.96 -32.65 -11.44
N ILE A 104 -12.11 -31.73 -12.41
CA ILE A 104 -12.68 -32.03 -13.72
C ILE A 104 -11.78 -33.00 -14.50
N VAL A 105 -10.47 -32.78 -14.53
CA VAL A 105 -9.49 -33.65 -15.19
C VAL A 105 -9.52 -35.07 -14.61
N ASN A 106 -9.67 -35.22 -13.30
CA ASN A 106 -9.77 -36.53 -12.64
C ASN A 106 -11.17 -37.18 -12.75
N ALA A 107 -12.21 -36.40 -13.07
CA ALA A 107 -13.59 -36.89 -13.23
C ALA A 107 -13.93 -37.31 -14.67
N VAL A 108 -13.09 -36.97 -15.66
CA VAL A 108 -13.25 -37.45 -17.04
C VAL A 108 -12.71 -38.90 -17.11
N PRO A 109 -13.56 -39.90 -17.41
CA PRO A 109 -13.09 -41.29 -17.54
C PRO A 109 -12.12 -41.40 -18.71
N ALA A 110 -11.02 -42.11 -18.53
CA ALA A 110 -10.11 -42.46 -19.62
C ALA A 110 -10.91 -43.21 -20.70
N ILE A 111 -11.03 -42.59 -21.88
CA ILE A 111 -11.58 -43.27 -23.05
C ILE A 111 -10.52 -44.28 -23.49
N GLU A 112 -10.76 -45.57 -23.26
CA GLU A 112 -9.91 -46.65 -23.79
C GLU A 112 -10.02 -46.68 -25.31
N GLY A 113 -9.10 -45.97 -25.95
CA GLY A 113 -8.94 -45.92 -27.40
C GLY A 113 -7.69 -45.12 -27.72
N THR A 114 -6.60 -45.82 -28.00
CA THR A 114 -5.27 -45.26 -28.28
C THR A 114 -5.31 -44.16 -29.34
N SER A 115 -5.00 -42.91 -28.94
CA SER A 115 -4.07 -41.97 -29.60
C SER A 115 -3.87 -40.75 -28.71
N THR A 116 -2.62 -40.59 -28.25
CA THR A 116 -1.98 -39.40 -27.62
C THR A 116 -2.90 -38.29 -27.10
N VAL A 117 -3.04 -38.22 -25.77
CA VAL A 117 -3.53 -37.03 -25.08
C VAL A 117 -2.52 -35.92 -25.33
N ASP A 118 -2.77 -35.07 -26.32
CA ASP A 118 -2.23 -33.72 -26.30
C ASP A 118 -2.78 -33.10 -25.03
N THR A 119 -1.90 -32.83 -24.07
CA THR A 119 -2.20 -31.97 -22.93
C THR A 119 -2.94 -30.74 -23.46
N PRO A 120 -4.16 -30.46 -22.99
CA PRO A 120 -4.94 -29.33 -23.50
C PRO A 120 -4.09 -28.07 -23.33
N ASN A 121 -3.73 -27.47 -24.47
CA ASN A 121 -3.01 -26.22 -24.47
C ASN A 121 -3.99 -25.13 -23.99
N ILE A 122 -3.59 -24.34 -23.00
CA ILE A 122 -4.39 -23.23 -22.47
C ILE A 122 -4.82 -22.26 -23.60
N ALA A 123 -4.12 -22.27 -24.74
CA ALA A 123 -4.51 -21.56 -25.95
C ALA A 123 -5.88 -21.98 -26.55
N ASP A 124 -6.36 -23.21 -26.36
CA ASP A 124 -7.64 -23.68 -26.92
C ASP A 124 -8.87 -23.07 -26.23
N PHE A 125 -8.73 -22.62 -24.99
CA PHE A 125 -9.80 -21.90 -24.27
C PHE A 125 -9.88 -20.41 -24.65
N SER A 126 -8.92 -19.89 -25.43
CA SER A 126 -8.91 -18.48 -25.84
C SER A 126 -10.03 -18.12 -26.84
N ASN A 127 -10.72 -19.11 -27.43
CA ASN A 127 -11.81 -18.90 -28.38
C ASN A 127 -13.21 -19.19 -27.83
N MET A 128 -13.37 -19.48 -26.53
CA MET A 128 -14.69 -19.69 -25.92
C MET A 128 -15.20 -18.43 -25.21
N ILE A 129 -15.17 -17.29 -25.91
CA ILE A 129 -16.01 -16.13 -25.59
C ILE A 129 -16.94 -15.94 -26.79
N LEU A 130 -18.16 -16.47 -26.68
CA LEU A 130 -19.24 -16.27 -27.63
C LEU A 130 -20.38 -15.49 -26.96
N TYR A 131 -20.54 -14.26 -27.47
CA TYR A 131 -21.67 -13.30 -27.39
C TYR A 131 -22.15 -12.81 -26.02
#